data_AF-A0A359EWZ6-F1
#
_entry.id   AF-A0A359EWZ6-F1
#
_cell.length_a   1.000
_cell.length_b   1.000
_cell.length_c   1.000
_cell.angle_alpha   90.00
_cell.angle_beta   90.00
_cell.angle_gamma   90.00
#
_symmetry.space_group_name_H-M   'P 1'
#
loop_
_entity.id
_entity.type
_entity.pdbx_description
1 polymer ?
#
loop_
_entity_poly.entity_id
_entity_poly.type
_entity_poly.pdbx_seq_one_letter_code
_entity_poly.pdbx_strand_id
1 'polypeptide(L)'
;MKKSVAFLATALLSLSMLFSGCGGGDKKAEAPKADNAAKELTVYTARSESLNNAVIKNFEKDTGIKVNVVVAGTGEVVKRVASEKANPLGDILWAGSEAMLASKKELFQEYVSKEDPNMMDEFRNTTKFFTPAFSDPTVMVVNKKMKGDMKIEGFGDLLNPALKDKIAFGDPVNSSSAFQSLVVMLYDMGNGDPFSKEAWDYCDKFLKQLNGKMMNSSSQVYKGVAGGEYIVGLTWEDPAATLVKSGAPVEVV
;
A
#
# COMPACT_ATOMS: atom_id res chain seq x y z
N MET A 1 -51.63 -25.39 13.28
CA MET A 1 -51.69 -26.11 11.99
C MET A 1 -50.24 -26.36 11.57
N LYS A 2 -49.57 -27.45 12.01
CA LYS A 2 -49.44 -28.77 11.34
C LYS A 2 -49.46 -28.61 9.81
N LYS A 3 -48.39 -28.94 9.07
CA LYS A 3 -47.82 -30.29 8.97
C LYS A 3 -46.29 -30.32 8.77
N SER A 4 -45.72 -31.32 9.42
CA SER A 4 -44.35 -31.82 9.39
C SER A 4 -44.20 -32.95 8.35
N VAL A 5 -43.01 -33.13 7.79
CA VAL A 5 -42.41 -34.42 7.32
C VAL A 5 -40.88 -34.18 7.40
N ALA A 6 -40.02 -34.76 8.25
CA ALA A 6 -39.85 -36.05 8.92
C ALA A 6 -39.41 -37.21 8.01
N PHE A 7 -38.10 -37.49 7.98
CA PHE A 7 -37.45 -38.81 7.84
C PHE A 7 -35.95 -38.61 8.26
N LEU A 8 -35.55 -38.84 9.52
CA LEU A 8 -34.97 -40.07 10.09
C LEU A 8 -33.94 -40.77 9.18
N ALA A 9 -32.64 -40.68 9.49
CA ALA A 9 -31.82 -41.63 10.29
C ALA A 9 -31.50 -42.92 9.49
N THR A 10 -30.28 -43.47 9.43
CA THR A 10 -29.36 -43.81 10.52
C THR A 10 -28.01 -44.30 9.94
N ALA A 11 -26.93 -43.99 10.64
CA ALA A 11 -25.65 -44.73 10.84
C ALA A 11 -25.09 -45.71 9.79
N LEU A 12 -23.77 -45.60 9.56
CA LEU A 12 -22.82 -46.68 9.88
C LEU A 12 -21.36 -46.16 9.83
N LEU A 13 -20.73 -46.12 11.00
CA LEU A 13 -19.27 -46.10 11.14
C LEU A 13 -18.73 -47.45 10.64
N SER A 14 -17.81 -47.43 9.68
CA SER A 14 -16.94 -48.57 9.39
C SER A 14 -15.49 -48.14 9.62
N LEU A 15 -15.04 -48.39 10.85
CA LEU A 15 -13.65 -48.37 11.28
C LEU A 15 -13.02 -49.70 10.84
N SER A 16 -12.33 -49.72 9.70
CA SER A 16 -11.53 -50.87 9.28
C SER A 16 -10.08 -50.69 9.71
N MET A 17 -9.74 -51.33 10.82
CA MET A 17 -8.36 -51.64 11.22
C MET A 17 -7.73 -52.53 10.14
N LEU A 18 -6.55 -52.14 9.64
CA LEU A 18 -5.65 -53.05 8.94
C LEU A 18 -4.50 -53.38 9.88
N PHE A 19 -4.50 -54.62 10.38
CA PHE A 19 -3.36 -55.26 10.99
C PHE A 19 -2.56 -56.04 9.94
N SER A 20 -1.26 -56.13 10.21
CA SER A 20 -0.28 -57.12 9.75
C SER A 20 0.56 -56.81 8.51
N GLY A 21 1.86 -56.75 8.76
CA GLY A 21 2.90 -56.77 7.74
C GLY A 21 4.32 -56.60 8.29
N CYS A 22 4.72 -57.36 9.32
CA CYS A 22 6.14 -57.58 9.60
C CYS A 22 6.72 -58.42 8.45
N GLY A 23 7.53 -57.81 7.60
CA GLY A 23 8.33 -58.47 6.58
C GLY A 23 9.68 -57.76 6.51
N GLY A 24 10.72 -58.41 7.03
CA GLY A 24 12.10 -57.95 6.92
C GLY A 24 12.55 -57.91 5.46
N GLY A 25 13.13 -56.79 5.07
CA GLY A 25 13.74 -56.57 3.76
C GLY A 25 14.22 -55.14 3.70
N ASP A 26 15.53 -54.96 3.55
CA ASP A 26 16.24 -53.68 3.49
C ASP A 26 15.58 -52.69 2.51
N LYS A 27 14.69 -51.84 3.03
CA LYS A 27 14.22 -50.67 2.31
C LYS A 27 15.28 -49.58 2.45
N LYS A 28 16.10 -49.47 1.41
CA LYS A 28 16.82 -48.25 1.06
C LYS A 28 15.87 -47.07 1.29
N ALA A 29 16.22 -46.20 2.23
CA ALA A 29 15.51 -44.96 2.45
C ALA A 29 15.52 -44.17 1.14
N GLU A 30 14.36 -44.10 0.47
CA GLU A 30 14.14 -43.09 -0.56
C GLU A 30 14.30 -41.73 0.11
N ALA A 31 15.24 -40.93 -0.41
CA ALA A 31 15.38 -39.54 -0.04
C ALA A 31 14.02 -38.84 -0.18
N PRO A 32 13.68 -37.88 0.70
CA PRO A 32 12.46 -37.11 0.54
C PRO A 32 12.45 -36.52 -0.88
N LYS A 33 11.45 -36.87 -1.68
CA LYS A 33 11.15 -36.12 -2.90
C LYS A 33 10.99 -34.68 -2.45
N ALA A 34 11.85 -33.79 -2.96
CA ALA A 34 11.63 -32.36 -2.83
C ALA A 34 10.22 -32.10 -3.37
N ASP A 35 9.33 -31.63 -2.49
CA ASP A 35 8.04 -31.12 -2.91
C ASP A 35 8.32 -29.98 -3.89
N ASN A 36 8.16 -30.28 -5.18
CA ASN A 36 8.03 -29.27 -6.24
C ASN A 36 6.65 -28.62 -6.13
N ALA A 37 6.21 -28.26 -4.92
CA ALA A 37 5.18 -27.26 -4.77
C ALA A 37 5.78 -25.96 -5.33
N ALA A 38 5.07 -25.34 -6.27
CA ALA A 38 5.46 -24.01 -6.73
C ALA A 38 5.62 -23.12 -5.49
N LYS A 39 6.80 -22.54 -5.30
CA LYS A 39 7.02 -21.62 -4.21
C LYS A 39 6.14 -20.40 -4.48
N GLU A 40 5.19 -20.14 -3.59
CA GLU A 40 4.30 -18.99 -3.66
C GLU A 40 4.69 -17.96 -2.59
N LEU A 41 4.48 -16.69 -2.90
CA LEU A 41 4.72 -15.54 -2.05
C LEU A 41 3.50 -14.64 -2.11
N THR A 42 2.91 -14.29 -0.98
CA THR A 42 1.78 -13.36 -0.91
C THR A 42 2.26 -11.97 -0.50
N VAL A 43 2.02 -10.98 -1.36
CA VAL A 43 2.45 -9.59 -1.16
C VAL A 43 1.24 -8.69 -0.99
N TYR A 44 1.17 -8.00 0.14
CA TYR A 44 0.21 -6.94 0.40
C TYR A 44 0.82 -5.59 0.01
N THR A 45 0.24 -4.91 -0.97
CA THR A 45 0.84 -3.70 -1.56
C THR A 45 -0.18 -2.58 -1.70
N ALA A 46 0.31 -1.35 -1.56
CA ALA A 46 -0.43 -0.13 -1.90
C ALA A 46 0.22 0.61 -3.08
N ARG A 47 1.19 -0.01 -3.74
CA ARG A 47 1.91 0.56 -4.88
C ARG A 47 1.05 0.55 -6.13
N SER A 48 1.41 1.43 -7.07
CA SER A 48 0.78 1.53 -8.37
C SER A 48 0.85 0.21 -9.13
N GLU A 49 -0.09 0.00 -10.05
CA GLU A 49 -0.07 -1.16 -10.93
C GLU A 49 1.19 -1.20 -11.80
N SER A 50 1.68 -0.04 -12.25
CA SER A 50 2.93 0.08 -13.02
C SER A 50 4.12 -0.46 -12.23
N LEU A 51 4.30 -0.02 -10.98
CA LEU A 51 5.42 -0.45 -10.15
C LEU A 51 5.29 -1.93 -9.75
N ASN A 52 4.09 -2.37 -9.38
CA ASN A 52 3.83 -3.78 -9.09
C ASN A 52 4.20 -4.65 -10.29
N ASN A 53 3.75 -4.30 -11.49
CA ASN A 53 4.06 -5.05 -12.71
C ASN A 53 5.55 -5.04 -13.07
N ALA A 54 6.25 -3.93 -12.83
CA ALA A 54 7.67 -3.81 -13.13
C ALA A 54 8.54 -4.67 -12.19
N VAL A 55 8.19 -4.76 -10.91
CA VAL A 55 8.98 -5.51 -9.92
C VAL A 55 8.59 -6.99 -9.90
N ILE A 56 7.29 -7.28 -9.77
CA ILE A 56 6.82 -8.65 -9.53
C ILE A 56 7.08 -9.55 -10.74
N LYS A 57 6.83 -9.08 -11.97
CA LYS A 57 7.06 -9.90 -13.16
C LYS A 57 8.54 -10.29 -13.33
N ASN A 58 9.45 -9.37 -13.01
CA ASN A 58 10.88 -9.65 -13.07
C ASN A 58 11.30 -10.59 -11.93
N PHE A 59 10.78 -10.39 -10.71
CA PHE A 59 11.01 -11.30 -9.59
C PHE A 59 10.54 -12.74 -9.90
N GLU A 60 9.32 -12.90 -10.44
CA GLU A 60 8.83 -14.24 -10.83
C GLU A 60 9.71 -14.88 -11.90
N LYS A 61 10.13 -14.10 -12.89
CA LYS A 61 10.99 -14.56 -13.98
C LYS A 61 12.36 -15.02 -13.48
N ASP A 62 12.96 -14.25 -12.57
CA ASP A 62 14.33 -14.47 -12.11
C ASP A 62 14.42 -15.59 -11.06
N THR A 63 13.36 -15.78 -10.27
CA THR A 63 13.37 -16.72 -9.13
C THR A 63 12.52 -17.98 -9.36
N GLY A 64 11.57 -17.93 -10.29
CA GLY A 64 10.55 -18.97 -10.47
C GLY A 64 9.48 -19.01 -9.36
N ILE A 65 9.54 -18.10 -8.37
CA ILE A 65 8.56 -17.99 -7.28
C ILE A 65 7.33 -17.25 -7.82
N LYS A 66 6.14 -17.79 -7.56
CA LYS A 66 4.87 -17.15 -7.91
C LYS A 66 4.46 -16.14 -6.87
N VAL A 67 3.95 -14.99 -7.29
CA VAL A 67 3.56 -13.91 -6.39
C VAL A 67 2.07 -13.66 -6.46
N ASN A 68 1.38 -13.94 -5.37
CA ASN A 68 -0.01 -13.58 -5.15
C ASN A 68 -0.05 -12.15 -4.60
N VAL A 69 -0.72 -11.23 -5.31
CA VAL A 69 -0.72 -9.80 -4.94
C VAL A 69 -2.10 -9.40 -4.42
N VAL A 70 -2.14 -8.80 -3.23
CA VAL A 70 -3.33 -8.12 -2.72
C VAL A 70 -3.07 -6.61 -2.74
N VAL A 71 -3.76 -5.92 -3.63
CA VAL A 71 -3.65 -4.46 -3.81
C VAL A 71 -4.78 -3.76 -3.08
N ALA A 72 -4.45 -2.87 -2.14
CA ALA A 72 -5.43 -2.01 -1.46
C ALA A 72 -4.74 -0.74 -0.93
N GLY A 73 -5.50 0.21 -0.36
CA GLY A 73 -4.91 1.40 0.25
C GLY A 73 -3.98 1.06 1.41
N THR A 74 -2.98 1.91 1.71
CA THR A 74 -1.99 1.63 2.76
C THR A 74 -2.65 1.29 4.11
N GLY A 75 -3.62 2.09 4.55
CA GLY A 75 -4.34 1.83 5.80
C GLY A 75 -5.10 0.51 5.78
N GLU A 76 -5.62 0.09 4.63
CA GLU A 76 -6.35 -1.17 4.47
C GLU A 76 -5.40 -2.37 4.58
N VAL A 77 -4.28 -2.37 3.85
CA VAL A 77 -3.29 -3.46 3.92
C VAL A 77 -2.62 -3.53 5.29
N VAL A 78 -2.36 -2.39 5.96
CA VAL A 78 -1.83 -2.36 7.33
C VAL A 78 -2.83 -2.91 8.35
N LYS A 79 -4.12 -2.54 8.22
CA LYS A 79 -5.19 -3.12 9.07
C LYS A 79 -5.32 -4.62 8.84
N ARG A 80 -5.17 -5.08 7.60
CA ARG A 80 -5.17 -6.50 7.26
C ARG A 80 -4.06 -7.26 7.98
N VAL A 81 -2.81 -6.79 7.90
CA VAL A 81 -1.67 -7.36 8.64
C VAL A 81 -1.98 -7.46 10.13
N ALA A 82 -2.50 -6.39 10.74
CA ALA A 82 -2.85 -6.39 12.16
C ALA A 82 -3.97 -7.40 12.51
N SER A 83 -4.98 -7.54 11.64
CA SER A 83 -6.10 -8.47 11.85
C SER A 83 -5.70 -9.94 11.67
N GLU A 84 -4.71 -10.21 10.82
CA GLU A 84 -4.22 -11.55 10.51
C GLU A 84 -3.05 -11.98 11.42
N LYS A 85 -2.64 -11.17 12.41
CA LYS A 85 -1.45 -11.43 13.23
C LYS A 85 -1.39 -12.81 13.91
N ALA A 86 -2.55 -13.40 14.23
CA ALA A 86 -2.63 -14.72 14.85
C ALA A 86 -2.51 -15.88 13.83
N ASN A 87 -2.73 -15.59 12.55
CA ASN A 87 -2.62 -16.52 11.44
C ASN A 87 -2.29 -15.74 10.15
N PRO A 88 -1.03 -15.31 9.95
CA PRO A 88 -0.65 -14.46 8.82
C PRO A 88 -0.95 -15.14 7.48
N LEU A 89 -1.61 -14.41 6.57
CA LEU A 89 -1.90 -14.89 5.20
C LEU A 89 -1.02 -14.20 4.14
N GLY A 90 -0.24 -13.18 4.55
CA GLY A 90 0.70 -12.45 3.70
C GLY A 90 2.12 -12.59 4.20
N ASP A 91 3.08 -12.61 3.28
CA ASP A 91 4.51 -12.75 3.57
C ASP A 91 5.23 -11.40 3.58
N ILE A 92 4.81 -10.46 2.73
CA ILE A 92 5.45 -9.13 2.61
C ILE A 92 4.37 -8.04 2.63
N LEU A 93 4.56 -7.06 3.52
CA LEU A 93 3.89 -5.77 3.40
C LEU A 93 4.78 -4.83 2.60
N TRP A 94 4.40 -4.58 1.35
CA TRP A 94 5.08 -3.65 0.45
C TRP A 94 4.32 -2.33 0.35
N ALA A 95 4.14 -1.68 1.50
CA ALA A 95 3.36 -0.45 1.64
C ALA A 95 3.75 0.32 2.91
N GLY A 96 3.42 1.61 2.94
CA GLY A 96 3.61 2.47 4.10
C GLY A 96 5.02 3.02 4.24
N SER A 97 5.14 4.10 4.99
CA SER A 97 6.42 4.67 5.44
C SER A 97 6.80 4.11 6.80
N GLU A 98 8.09 4.19 7.15
CA GLU A 98 8.56 3.85 8.50
C GLU A 98 7.75 4.59 9.58
N ALA A 99 7.51 5.89 9.41
CA ALA A 99 6.74 6.70 10.37
C ALA A 99 5.34 6.13 10.64
N MET A 100 4.68 5.53 9.65
CA MET A 100 3.35 4.91 9.83
C MET A 100 3.41 3.52 10.48
N LEU A 101 4.53 2.81 10.31
CA LEU A 101 4.72 1.43 10.75
C LEU A 101 5.50 1.31 12.06
N ALA A 102 6.17 2.36 12.52
CA ALA A 102 7.05 2.34 13.69
C ALA A 102 6.38 1.83 14.96
N SER A 103 5.08 2.11 15.14
CA SER A 103 4.27 1.64 16.29
C SER A 103 3.68 0.23 16.12
N LYS A 104 4.06 -0.49 15.06
CA LYS A 104 3.51 -1.80 14.67
C LYS A 104 4.60 -2.84 14.42
N LYS A 105 5.83 -2.60 14.90
CA LYS A 105 6.99 -3.48 14.67
C LYS A 105 6.73 -4.91 15.15
N GLU A 106 5.92 -5.08 16.19
CA GLU A 106 5.52 -6.38 16.73
C GLU A 106 4.70 -7.24 15.76
N LEU A 107 4.19 -6.66 14.66
CA LEU A 107 3.50 -7.39 13.59
C LEU A 107 4.45 -7.98 12.54
N PHE A 108 5.74 -7.66 12.60
CA PHE A 108 6.71 -7.99 11.55
C PHE A 108 7.89 -8.78 12.11
N GLN A 109 8.48 -9.62 11.26
CA GLN A 109 9.71 -10.31 11.57
C GLN A 109 10.92 -9.39 11.41
N GLU A 110 11.90 -9.49 12.30
CA GLU A 110 13.20 -8.85 12.09
C GLU A 110 13.90 -9.45 10.86
N TYR A 111 14.26 -8.58 9.92
CA TYR A 111 15.01 -8.93 8.72
C TYR A 111 15.74 -7.71 8.17
N VAL A 112 17.04 -7.88 7.93
CA VAL A 112 17.87 -6.93 7.17
C VAL A 112 18.42 -7.68 5.97
N SER A 113 18.19 -7.12 4.78
CA SER A 113 18.68 -7.71 3.55
C SER A 113 20.21 -7.72 3.53
N LYS A 114 20.81 -8.78 2.98
CA LYS A 114 22.25 -8.81 2.67
C LYS A 114 22.66 -7.75 1.64
N GLU A 115 21.70 -7.19 0.92
CA GLU A 115 21.89 -6.10 -0.05
C GLU A 115 21.81 -4.70 0.58
N ASP A 116 21.45 -4.58 1.86
CA ASP A 116 21.37 -3.28 2.56
C ASP A 116 22.68 -2.46 2.49
N PRO A 117 23.89 -3.05 2.54
CA PRO A 117 25.13 -2.31 2.32
C PRO A 117 25.23 -1.60 0.95
N ASN A 118 24.47 -2.04 -0.05
CA ASN A 118 24.43 -1.43 -1.39
C ASN A 118 23.52 -0.19 -1.46
N MET A 119 22.73 0.09 -0.41
CA MET A 119 21.94 1.31 -0.30
C MET A 119 22.84 2.52 0.02
N MET A 120 22.39 3.71 -0.37
CA MET A 120 22.94 4.97 0.12
C MET A 120 22.87 4.99 1.65
N ASP A 121 23.87 5.61 2.30
CA ASP A 121 24.04 5.54 3.75
C ASP A 121 22.77 5.98 4.52
N GLU A 122 22.09 7.02 4.03
CA GLU A 122 20.85 7.55 4.61
C GLU A 122 19.60 6.69 4.39
N PHE A 123 19.66 5.69 3.49
CA PHE A 123 18.53 4.80 3.15
C PHE A 123 18.75 3.36 3.59
N ARG A 124 19.80 3.08 4.37
CA ARG A 124 19.99 1.77 5.00
C ARG A 124 18.94 1.51 6.08
N ASN A 125 18.61 0.23 6.28
CA ASN A 125 17.65 -0.18 7.29
C ASN A 125 18.24 0.01 8.71
N THR A 126 17.74 1.03 9.43
CA THR A 126 18.11 1.30 10.82
C THR A 126 17.14 0.68 11.84
N THR A 127 16.03 0.10 11.36
CA THR A 127 14.93 -0.36 12.21
C THR A 127 14.99 -1.85 12.51
N LYS A 128 15.69 -2.64 11.69
CA LYS A 128 15.68 -4.12 11.61
C LYS A 128 14.39 -4.74 11.09
N PHE A 129 13.33 -3.97 10.86
CA PHE A 129 12.02 -4.49 10.40
C PHE A 129 11.65 -3.97 9.01
N PHE A 130 11.99 -2.71 8.72
CA PHE A 130 11.51 -1.98 7.55
C PHE A 130 12.69 -1.52 6.71
N THR A 131 12.83 -2.10 5.50
CA THR A 131 13.83 -1.67 4.53
C THR A 131 13.24 -0.63 3.59
N PRO A 132 13.85 0.57 3.45
CA PRO A 132 13.48 1.53 2.42
C PRO A 132 13.63 0.92 1.03
N ALA A 133 12.59 1.02 0.20
CA ALA A 133 12.58 0.41 -1.14
C ALA A 133 12.58 1.44 -2.28
N PHE A 134 12.05 2.64 -2.04
CA PHE A 134 11.96 3.72 -3.03
C PHE A 134 12.10 5.08 -2.36
N SER A 135 12.64 6.04 -3.11
CA SER A 135 12.46 7.46 -2.84
C SER A 135 11.43 7.97 -3.84
N ASP A 136 10.27 8.39 -3.35
CA ASP A 136 9.14 8.82 -4.17
C ASP A 136 8.71 10.21 -3.69
N PRO A 137 9.01 11.27 -4.47
CA PRO A 137 8.62 12.63 -4.11
C PRO A 137 7.10 12.75 -3.95
N THR A 138 6.70 13.57 -2.98
CA THR A 138 5.32 14.04 -2.92
C THR A 138 5.15 15.18 -3.94
N VAL A 139 4.11 15.09 -4.75
CA VAL A 139 3.84 16.04 -5.84
C VAL A 139 2.37 16.45 -5.85
N MET A 140 2.08 17.55 -6.56
CA MET A 140 0.74 17.90 -6.97
C MET A 140 0.50 17.41 -8.40
N VAL A 141 -0.58 16.67 -8.61
CA VAL A 141 -1.11 16.40 -9.94
C VAL A 141 -2.17 17.44 -10.25
N VAL A 142 -2.06 18.13 -11.39
CA VAL A 142 -2.95 19.23 -11.77
C VAL A 142 -3.61 18.94 -13.11
N ASN A 143 -4.93 19.09 -13.21
CA ASN A 143 -5.66 18.96 -14.46
C ASN A 143 -5.50 20.21 -15.32
N LYS A 144 -4.75 20.09 -16.43
CA LYS A 144 -4.41 21.19 -17.35
C LYS A 144 -5.63 21.85 -17.98
N LYS A 145 -6.70 21.09 -18.23
CA LYS A 145 -7.91 21.62 -18.87
C LYS A 145 -8.75 22.42 -17.89
N MET A 146 -8.77 22.01 -16.62
CA MET A 146 -9.60 22.65 -15.60
C MET A 146 -8.89 23.79 -14.87
N LYS A 147 -7.56 23.78 -14.79
CA LYS A 147 -6.82 24.86 -14.13
C LYS A 147 -6.95 26.21 -14.87
N GLY A 148 -7.16 26.18 -16.19
CA GLY A 148 -7.14 27.39 -17.01
C GLY A 148 -5.82 28.16 -16.85
N ASP A 149 -5.92 29.45 -16.55
CA ASP A 149 -4.76 30.33 -16.30
C ASP A 149 -4.35 30.37 -14.82
N MET A 150 -4.98 29.56 -13.94
CA MET A 150 -4.61 29.53 -12.54
C MET A 150 -3.18 29.02 -12.37
N LYS A 151 -2.40 29.77 -11.60
CA LYS A 151 -1.07 29.39 -11.15
C LYS A 151 -1.19 28.47 -9.94
N ILE A 152 -0.64 27.26 -10.05
CA ILE A 152 -0.57 26.26 -8.99
C ILE A 152 0.87 25.73 -9.02
N GLU A 153 1.75 26.34 -8.24
CA GLU A 153 3.19 26.02 -8.18
C GLU A 153 3.64 25.58 -6.79
N GLY A 154 2.82 25.82 -5.75
CA GLY A 154 3.16 25.47 -4.37
C GLY A 154 1.95 25.34 -3.46
N PHE A 155 2.18 24.95 -2.21
CA PHE A 155 1.12 24.78 -1.23
C PHE A 155 0.37 26.08 -0.94
N GLY A 156 1.04 27.23 -1.01
CA GLY A 156 0.40 28.55 -0.87
C GLY A 156 -0.75 28.79 -1.85
N ASP A 157 -0.61 28.32 -3.10
CA ASP A 157 -1.62 28.52 -4.15
C ASP A 157 -2.90 27.72 -3.90
N LEU A 158 -2.82 26.65 -3.11
CA LEU A 158 -3.97 25.82 -2.74
C LEU A 158 -5.01 26.58 -1.89
N LEU A 159 -4.64 27.74 -1.33
CA LEU A 159 -5.58 28.61 -0.62
C LEU A 159 -6.35 29.57 -1.54
N ASN A 160 -6.13 29.52 -2.86
CA ASN A 160 -6.92 30.28 -3.81
C ASN A 160 -8.42 29.91 -3.68
N PRO A 161 -9.32 30.87 -3.43
CA PRO A 161 -10.76 30.60 -3.30
C PRO A 161 -11.38 29.88 -4.51
N ALA A 162 -10.81 30.01 -5.71
CA ALA A 162 -11.26 29.30 -6.90
C ALA A 162 -11.03 27.77 -6.83
N LEU A 163 -10.17 27.30 -5.93
CA LEU A 163 -9.90 25.88 -5.68
C LEU A 163 -10.81 25.27 -4.60
N LYS A 164 -11.70 26.04 -4.01
CA LYS A 164 -12.68 25.56 -3.02
C LYS A 164 -13.49 24.40 -3.60
N ASP A 165 -13.53 23.27 -2.89
CA ASP A 165 -14.16 22.00 -3.31
C ASP A 165 -13.56 21.38 -4.60
N LYS A 166 -12.39 21.86 -5.07
CA LYS A 166 -11.70 21.39 -6.29
C LYS A 166 -10.34 20.75 -6.04
N ILE A 167 -10.00 20.50 -4.78
CA ILE A 167 -8.77 19.82 -4.37
C ILE A 167 -9.11 18.40 -3.92
N ALA A 168 -8.41 17.41 -4.48
CA ALA A 168 -8.44 16.04 -4.00
C ALA A 168 -7.31 15.82 -2.98
N PHE A 169 -7.67 15.47 -1.75
CA PHE A 169 -6.70 15.14 -0.70
C PHE A 169 -7.10 13.83 -0.03
N GLY A 170 -6.12 12.97 0.24
CA GLY A 170 -6.38 11.73 0.97
C GLY A 170 -6.48 11.99 2.48
N ASP A 171 -7.10 11.08 3.22
CA ASP A 171 -7.08 11.08 4.68
C ASP A 171 -5.68 10.64 5.18
N PRO A 172 -4.91 11.51 5.87
CA PRO A 172 -3.58 11.18 6.40
C PRO A 172 -3.56 10.00 7.38
N VAL A 173 -4.71 9.66 7.99
CA VAL A 173 -4.82 8.49 8.88
C VAL A 173 -4.76 7.18 8.09
N ASN A 174 -5.33 7.17 6.89
CA ASN A 174 -5.50 5.95 6.08
C ASN A 174 -4.58 5.90 4.84
N SER A 175 -4.04 7.03 4.41
CA SER A 175 -3.23 7.16 3.19
C SER A 175 -1.81 7.62 3.49
N SER A 176 -0.83 6.81 3.10
CA SER A 176 0.59 7.18 3.26
C SER A 176 0.97 8.41 2.45
N SER A 177 0.39 8.59 1.26
CA SER A 177 0.70 9.79 0.47
C SER A 177 0.14 11.06 1.08
N ALA A 178 -1.04 10.97 1.67
CA ALA A 178 -1.65 12.10 2.35
C ALA A 178 -0.88 12.44 3.63
N PHE A 179 -0.41 11.42 4.37
CA PHE A 179 0.46 11.63 5.52
C PHE A 179 1.75 12.35 5.13
N GLN A 180 2.44 11.89 4.07
CA GLN A 180 3.66 12.57 3.60
C GLN A 180 3.36 13.98 3.08
N SER A 181 2.27 14.18 2.34
CA SER A 181 1.83 15.50 1.88
C SER A 181 1.59 16.46 3.04
N LEU A 182 0.92 15.99 4.10
CA LEU A 182 0.70 16.79 5.31
C LEU A 182 2.03 17.19 5.97
N VAL A 183 2.96 16.25 6.10
CA VAL A 183 4.29 16.52 6.68
C VAL A 183 5.02 17.57 5.85
N VAL A 184 5.08 17.43 4.52
CA VAL A 184 5.77 18.39 3.65
C VAL A 184 5.07 19.75 3.69
N MET A 185 3.74 19.81 3.70
CA MET A 185 2.97 21.05 3.86
C MET A 185 3.32 21.77 5.16
N LEU A 186 3.43 21.03 6.28
CA LEU A 186 3.80 21.61 7.57
C LEU A 186 5.20 22.20 7.56
N TYR A 187 6.17 21.51 6.95
CA TYR A 187 7.53 22.03 6.79
C TYR A 187 7.58 23.27 5.89
N ASP A 188 6.96 23.22 4.72
CA ASP A 188 7.00 24.32 3.75
C ASP A 188 6.32 25.58 4.30
N MET A 189 5.10 25.42 4.81
CA MET A 189 4.31 26.55 5.31
C MET A 189 4.74 27.02 6.71
N GLY A 190 5.55 26.23 7.40
CA GLY A 190 6.19 26.56 8.67
C GLY A 190 7.62 27.07 8.54
N ASN A 191 8.12 27.36 7.33
CA ASN A 191 9.50 27.79 7.08
C ASN A 191 10.55 26.84 7.69
N GLY A 192 10.31 25.53 7.60
CA GLY A 192 11.17 24.48 8.15
C GLY A 192 10.78 24.00 9.55
N ASP A 193 9.83 24.64 10.24
CA ASP A 193 9.31 24.19 11.53
C ASP A 193 7.87 23.64 11.39
N PRO A 194 7.68 22.31 11.40
CA PRO A 194 6.37 21.68 11.25
C PRO A 194 5.47 21.83 12.49
N PHE A 195 6.00 22.36 13.60
CA PHE A 195 5.26 22.62 14.83
C PHE A 195 4.91 24.10 15.02
N SER A 196 5.33 24.96 14.09
CA SER A 196 5.04 26.39 14.11
C SER A 196 3.54 26.67 14.01
N LYS A 197 3.11 27.80 14.57
CA LYS A 197 1.70 28.21 14.50
C LYS A 197 1.28 28.43 13.04
N GLU A 198 2.19 28.96 12.23
CA GLU A 198 2.00 29.26 10.81
C GLU A 198 1.68 28.00 10.00
N ALA A 199 2.40 26.91 10.25
CA ALA A 199 2.17 25.60 9.61
C ALA A 199 0.74 25.10 9.89
N TRP A 200 0.33 25.10 11.15
CA TRP A 200 -0.98 24.61 11.56
C TRP A 200 -2.13 25.55 11.16
N ASP A 201 -1.92 26.87 11.21
CA ASP A 201 -2.87 27.87 10.68
C ASP A 201 -3.10 27.68 9.16
N TYR A 202 -2.06 27.31 8.42
CA TYR A 202 -2.20 26.97 7.01
C TYR A 202 -3.04 25.70 6.83
N CYS A 203 -2.76 24.63 7.58
CA CYS A 203 -3.55 23.40 7.53
C CYS A 203 -5.03 23.65 7.82
N ASP A 204 -5.36 24.50 8.80
CA ASP A 204 -6.74 24.89 9.10
C ASP A 204 -7.43 25.58 7.91
N LYS A 205 -6.71 26.45 7.19
CA LYS A 205 -7.21 27.11 5.98
C LYS A 205 -7.35 26.11 4.82
N PHE A 206 -6.39 25.20 4.68
CA PHE A 206 -6.42 24.17 3.65
C PHE A 206 -7.59 23.20 3.85
N LEU A 207 -7.85 22.75 5.07
CA LEU A 207 -9.00 21.90 5.39
C LEU A 207 -10.33 22.58 5.02
N LYS A 208 -10.42 23.90 5.19
CA LYS A 208 -11.57 24.68 4.72
C LYS A 208 -11.69 24.68 3.20
N GLN A 209 -10.62 24.54 2.42
CA GLN A 209 -10.72 24.37 0.95
C GLN A 209 -11.33 23.02 0.56
N LEU A 210 -11.07 21.97 1.34
CA LEU A 210 -11.56 20.61 1.08
C LEU A 210 -13.04 20.39 1.41
N ASN A 211 -13.64 21.27 2.22
CA ASN A 211 -15.02 21.12 2.71
C ASN A 211 -15.27 19.80 3.48
N GLY A 212 -14.25 19.33 4.20
CA GLY A 212 -14.32 18.07 4.95
C GLY A 212 -14.35 16.80 4.09
N LYS A 213 -14.20 16.90 2.77
CA LYS A 213 -14.11 15.73 1.88
C LYS A 213 -12.67 15.28 1.75
N MET A 214 -12.41 14.02 2.10
CA MET A 214 -11.11 13.38 1.95
C MET A 214 -11.29 12.01 1.30
N MET A 215 -10.29 11.62 0.51
CA MET A 215 -10.23 10.34 -0.16
C MET A 215 -9.60 9.27 0.76
N ASN A 216 -10.01 8.02 0.61
CA ASN A 216 -9.46 6.93 1.43
C ASN A 216 -8.12 6.38 0.88
N SER A 217 -7.75 6.73 -0.34
CA SER A 217 -6.48 6.31 -0.94
C SER A 217 -5.88 7.34 -1.89
N SER A 218 -4.56 7.29 -2.05
CA SER A 218 -3.80 8.05 -3.06
C SER A 218 -4.32 7.80 -4.48
N SER A 219 -4.81 6.58 -4.75
CA SER A 219 -5.33 6.22 -6.06
C SER A 219 -6.59 6.96 -6.45
N GLN A 220 -7.48 7.21 -5.49
CA GLN A 220 -8.66 8.02 -5.72
C GLN A 220 -8.30 9.47 -6.03
N VAL A 221 -7.23 10.00 -5.40
CA VAL A 221 -6.75 11.37 -5.63
C VAL A 221 -6.31 11.55 -7.09
N TYR A 222 -5.30 10.81 -7.55
CA TYR A 222 -4.76 11.05 -8.90
C TYR A 222 -5.73 10.64 -10.02
N LYS A 223 -6.60 9.64 -9.79
CA LYS A 223 -7.66 9.27 -10.75
C LYS A 223 -8.75 10.32 -10.82
N GLY A 224 -9.16 10.91 -9.69
CA GLY A 224 -10.16 11.98 -9.65
C GLY A 224 -9.70 13.24 -10.39
N VAL A 225 -8.42 13.60 -10.26
CA VAL A 225 -7.85 14.73 -11.01
C VAL A 225 -7.75 14.41 -12.51
N ALA A 226 -7.23 13.24 -12.87
CA ALA A 226 -7.13 12.83 -14.28
C ALA A 226 -8.51 12.72 -14.96
N GLY A 227 -9.52 12.26 -14.22
CA GLY A 227 -10.92 12.16 -14.67
C GLY A 227 -11.66 13.50 -14.75
N GLY A 228 -11.06 14.59 -14.25
CA GLY A 228 -11.66 15.93 -14.30
C GLY A 228 -12.71 16.20 -13.21
N GLU A 229 -12.71 15.44 -12.12
CA GLU A 229 -13.54 15.70 -10.95
C GLU A 229 -12.92 16.82 -10.08
N TYR A 230 -11.59 16.84 -10.00
CA TYR A 230 -10.80 17.78 -9.22
C TYR A 230 -9.76 18.50 -10.10
N ILE A 231 -9.42 19.73 -9.74
CA ILE A 231 -8.42 20.53 -10.46
C ILE A 231 -7.01 20.12 -10.04
N VAL A 232 -6.79 19.89 -8.75
CA VAL A 232 -5.48 19.54 -8.19
C VAL A 232 -5.65 18.45 -7.16
N GLY A 233 -4.64 17.61 -7.02
CA GLY A 233 -4.58 16.61 -5.95
C GLY A 233 -3.16 16.36 -5.48
N LEU A 234 -3.00 16.10 -4.18
CA LEU A 234 -1.70 15.87 -3.56
C LEU A 234 -1.44 14.36 -3.49
N THR A 235 -0.36 13.91 -4.11
CA THR A 235 -0.08 12.49 -4.37
C THR A 235 1.42 12.22 -4.47
N TRP A 236 1.81 11.10 -5.08
CA TRP A 236 3.21 10.73 -5.32
C TRP A 236 3.59 10.81 -6.79
N GLU A 237 4.88 10.94 -7.06
CA GLU A 237 5.42 11.17 -8.40
C GLU A 237 5.10 10.01 -9.35
N ASP A 238 5.36 8.75 -8.95
CA ASP A 238 5.19 7.58 -9.84
C ASP A 238 3.82 7.51 -10.55
N PRO A 239 2.66 7.55 -9.84
CA PRO A 239 1.37 7.53 -10.51
C PRO A 239 1.09 8.81 -11.31
N ALA A 240 1.54 9.98 -10.83
CA ALA A 240 1.31 11.25 -11.52
C ALA A 240 2.10 11.34 -12.84
N ALA A 241 3.37 10.95 -12.81
CA ALA A 241 4.25 10.85 -13.97
C ALA A 241 3.73 9.80 -14.97
N THR A 242 3.22 8.67 -14.49
CA THR A 242 2.59 7.64 -15.33
C THR A 242 1.37 8.20 -16.07
N LEU A 243 0.53 9.00 -15.39
CA LEU A 243 -0.61 9.66 -16.04
C LEU A 243 -0.16 10.63 -17.13
N VAL A 244 0.83 11.49 -16.86
CA VAL A 244 1.41 12.39 -17.86
C VAL A 244 1.94 11.60 -19.07
N LYS A 245 2.70 10.53 -18.83
CA LYS A 245 3.26 9.67 -19.89
C LYS A 245 2.20 8.97 -20.73
N SER A 246 1.05 8.64 -20.13
CA SER A 246 -0.09 8.03 -20.84
C SER A 246 -0.94 9.04 -21.64
N GLY A 247 -0.61 10.33 -21.59
CA GLY A 247 -1.33 11.38 -22.32
C GLY A 247 -2.58 11.90 -21.60
N ALA A 248 -2.76 11.58 -20.31
CA ALA A 248 -3.83 12.16 -19.51
C ALA A 248 -3.71 13.70 -19.47
N PRO A 249 -4.82 14.45 -19.32
CA PRO A 249 -4.83 15.91 -19.37
C PRO A 249 -4.30 16.54 -18.06
N VAL A 250 -3.21 16.00 -17.51
CA VAL A 250 -2.60 16.43 -16.25
C VAL A 250 -1.15 16.88 -16.45
N GLU A 251 -0.63 17.57 -15.46
CA GLU A 251 0.79 17.88 -15.25
C GLU A 251 1.18 17.58 -13.80
N VAL A 252 2.49 17.45 -13.57
CA VAL A 252 3.09 17.28 -12.24
C VAL A 252 3.71 18.60 -11.84
N VAL A 253 3.42 19.04 -10.62
CA VAL A 253 3.98 20.20 -9.95
C VAL A 253 4.67 19.73 -8.67
#